data_AF-A0A968LG26-F1
#
_entry.id   AF-A0A968LG26-F1
#
_cell.length_a   1.000
_cell.length_b   1.000
_cell.length_c   1.000
_cell.angle_alpha   90.00
_cell.angle_beta   90.00
_cell.angle_gamma   90.00
#
_symmetry.space_group_name_H-M   'P 1'
#
loop_
_entity.id
_entity.type
_entity.pdbx_description
1 polymer ?
#
loop_
_entity_poly.entity_id
_entity_poly.type
_entity_poly.pdbx_seq_one_letter_code
_entity_poly.pdbx_strand_id
1 'polypeptide(L)'
;MYHRELPETKINGKTVRGSVGVLRKGARKFAGFSFYRNKRMIRGFKDAWKPSRIFGGVDDEGANNLVAQRLTGILELDDFEVSHTKDAILFSDNEEEELEKWLAKEVQDYRDYAARRRGGSGGRTGLPWSRDKVRQLLEDMKEEFANDEMRDRLNTAILPPLNTILANNARQVQALSGEDLIAEIDILPDLTVKVSLEERSSHEHYVTIAAGAEPGTIHVIINNLHEYYQTLEPGGQYDECIRQFLYDAVAEYRVSKLKGKLWPATVRRMKDELLRVAAHRAENAAAAQQDEDSATTDDDDI
;
A
#
# COMPACT_ATOMS: atom_id res chain seq x y z
N MET A 1 -4.55 -2.96 18.38
CA MET A 1 -3.77 -4.19 18.15
C MET A 1 -4.44 -4.87 16.99
N TYR A 2 -3.73 -5.16 15.90
CA TYR A 2 -4.32 -5.94 14.81
C TYR A 2 -4.23 -7.40 15.24
N HIS A 3 -5.36 -8.11 15.34
CA HIS A 3 -5.42 -9.51 15.76
C HIS A 3 -6.36 -10.30 14.83
N ARG A 4 -6.09 -11.59 14.65
CA ARG A 4 -6.93 -12.52 13.90
C ARG A 4 -6.87 -13.89 14.55
N GLU A 5 -8.04 -14.54 14.62
CA GLU A 5 -8.17 -15.95 14.98
C GLU A 5 -7.58 -16.82 13.87
N LEU A 6 -6.73 -17.76 14.25
CA LEU A 6 -6.18 -18.76 13.35
C LEU A 6 -7.25 -19.83 13.08
N PRO A 7 -7.30 -20.40 11.86
CA PRO A 7 -8.18 -21.53 11.59
C PRO A 7 -7.82 -22.71 12.51
N GLU A 8 -8.81 -23.47 12.96
CA GLU A 8 -8.55 -24.69 13.73
C GLU A 8 -7.86 -25.73 12.83
N THR A 9 -6.81 -26.38 13.36
CA THR A 9 -6.09 -27.45 12.66
C THR A 9 -5.89 -28.66 13.57
N LYS A 10 -5.52 -29.80 12.97
CA LYS A 10 -5.14 -31.01 13.69
C LYS A 10 -3.73 -31.44 13.30
N ILE A 11 -2.91 -31.71 14.30
CA ILE A 11 -1.52 -32.19 14.16
C ILE A 11 -1.45 -33.52 14.88
N ASN A 12 -1.13 -34.60 14.18
CA ASN A 12 -1.18 -35.97 14.71
C ASN A 12 -2.47 -36.31 15.49
N GLY A 13 -3.61 -35.78 15.00
CA GLY A 13 -4.92 -35.96 15.62
C GLY A 13 -5.23 -35.06 16.82
N LYS A 14 -4.25 -34.29 17.31
CA LYS A 14 -4.38 -33.30 18.39
C LYS A 14 -4.83 -31.95 17.86
N THR A 15 -5.77 -31.30 18.54
CA THR A 15 -6.38 -30.05 18.08
C THR A 15 -5.51 -28.84 18.44
N VAL A 16 -5.34 -27.92 17.49
CA VAL A 16 -4.66 -26.63 17.69
C VAL A 16 -5.58 -25.49 17.31
N ARG A 17 -5.73 -24.53 18.24
CA ARG A 17 -6.44 -23.26 18.01
C ARG A 17 -5.56 -22.11 18.43
N GLY A 18 -5.92 -20.90 18.06
CA GLY A 18 -5.19 -19.74 18.55
C GLY A 18 -5.49 -18.47 17.81
N SER A 19 -4.73 -17.43 18.16
CA SER A 19 -4.79 -16.13 17.51
C SER A 19 -3.38 -15.56 17.32
N VAL A 20 -3.25 -14.71 16.30
CA VAL A 20 -2.04 -13.97 16.00
C VAL A 20 -2.33 -12.48 16.00
N GLY A 21 -1.34 -11.68 16.38
CA GLY A 21 -1.43 -10.23 16.31
C GLY A 21 -0.07 -9.55 16.17
N VAL A 22 -0.12 -8.25 15.89
CA VAL A 22 1.08 -7.40 15.80
C VAL A 22 1.00 -6.26 16.81
N LEU A 23 2.02 -6.18 17.66
CA LEU A 23 2.14 -5.15 18.69
C LEU A 23 2.30 -3.76 18.07
N ARG A 24 1.57 -2.77 18.65
CA ARG A 24 1.66 -1.36 18.24
C ARG A 24 3.06 -0.79 18.49
N LYS A 25 3.67 -1.08 19.63
CA LYS A 25 5.04 -0.73 20.00
C LYS A 25 5.87 -2.00 20.08
N GLY A 26 7.02 -2.02 19.41
CA GLY A 26 7.91 -3.19 19.41
C GLY A 26 8.57 -3.36 20.77
N ALA A 27 8.56 -4.59 21.28
CA ALA A 27 9.24 -5.01 22.49
C ALA A 27 9.48 -6.53 22.41
N ARG A 28 10.74 -6.96 22.26
CA ARG A 28 11.09 -8.39 22.14
C ARG A 28 10.58 -9.27 23.28
N LYS A 29 10.47 -8.69 24.49
CA LYS A 29 9.95 -9.37 25.69
C LYS A 29 8.46 -9.70 25.64
N PHE A 30 7.72 -9.13 24.70
CA PHE A 30 6.28 -9.33 24.51
C PHE A 30 5.95 -9.96 23.14
N ALA A 31 6.97 -10.37 22.38
CA ALA A 31 6.86 -11.03 21.09
C ALA A 31 7.09 -12.53 21.23
N GLY A 32 6.52 -13.33 20.33
CA GLY A 32 6.46 -14.79 20.43
C GLY A 32 5.04 -15.32 20.65
N PHE A 33 4.90 -16.65 20.61
CA PHE A 33 3.64 -17.34 20.84
C PHE A 33 3.56 -17.87 22.27
N SER A 34 2.45 -17.60 22.94
CA SER A 34 2.16 -18.17 24.26
C SER A 34 1.35 -19.46 24.09
N PHE A 35 1.75 -20.52 24.78
CA PHE A 35 1.04 -21.78 24.82
C PHE A 35 0.07 -21.83 26.00
N TYR A 36 -1.17 -22.18 25.70
CA TYR A 36 -2.22 -22.46 26.66
C TYR A 36 -2.66 -23.92 26.51
N ARG A 37 -3.00 -24.52 27.64
CA ARG A 37 -3.61 -25.84 27.71
C ARG A 37 -4.70 -25.83 28.78
N ASN A 38 -5.91 -26.22 28.43
CA ASN A 38 -7.09 -26.19 29.31
C ASN A 38 -7.25 -24.83 30.01
N LYS A 39 -7.12 -23.74 29.24
CA LYS A 39 -7.15 -22.33 29.72
C LYS A 39 -6.06 -21.96 30.74
N ARG A 40 -5.04 -22.79 30.92
CA ARG A 40 -3.85 -22.49 31.72
C ARG A 40 -2.68 -22.18 30.80
N MET A 41 -2.01 -21.05 31.04
CA MET A 41 -0.76 -20.73 30.36
C MET A 41 0.34 -21.71 30.80
N ILE A 42 0.95 -22.37 29.83
CA ILE A 42 2.10 -23.28 30.02
C ILE A 42 3.39 -22.49 29.79
N ARG A 43 3.44 -21.75 28.68
CA ARG A 43 4.58 -20.94 28.26
C ARG A 43 4.08 -19.61 27.71
N GLY A 44 4.73 -18.50 28.05
CA GLY A 44 4.30 -17.18 27.61
C GLY A 44 5.32 -16.11 27.96
N PHE A 45 4.96 -14.84 27.79
CA PHE A 45 5.91 -13.73 28.00
C PHE A 45 6.48 -13.73 29.42
N LYS A 46 7.81 -13.63 29.60
CA LYS A 46 8.86 -13.19 28.65
C LYS A 46 9.51 -14.32 27.82
N ASP A 47 9.20 -15.57 28.12
CA ASP A 47 9.84 -16.76 27.54
C ASP A 47 8.92 -17.44 26.51
N ALA A 48 8.19 -16.64 25.73
CA ALA A 48 7.28 -17.12 24.71
C ALA A 48 8.03 -17.88 23.61
N TRP A 49 7.40 -18.90 23.04
CA TRP A 49 7.98 -19.72 21.98
C TRP A 49 8.21 -18.90 20.71
N LYS A 50 9.42 -18.97 20.15
CA LYS A 50 9.81 -18.22 18.95
C LYS A 50 10.50 -19.16 17.95
N PRO A 51 9.73 -19.90 17.16
CA PRO A 51 10.29 -20.76 16.12
C PRO A 51 11.10 -19.95 15.11
N SER A 52 12.32 -20.40 14.82
CA SER A 52 13.27 -19.75 13.91
C SER A 52 12.70 -19.57 12.50
N ARG A 53 11.83 -20.47 12.00
CA ARG A 53 11.18 -20.30 10.69
C ARG A 53 10.30 -19.06 10.60
N ILE A 54 9.76 -18.60 11.73
CA ILE A 54 8.87 -17.42 11.78
C ILE A 54 9.65 -16.18 12.20
N PHE A 55 10.47 -16.28 13.25
CA PHE A 55 11.13 -15.15 13.89
C PHE A 55 12.57 -14.91 13.40
N GLY A 56 13.17 -15.86 12.69
CA GLY A 56 14.58 -15.88 12.31
C GLY A 56 15.52 -16.06 13.51
N GLY A 57 16.80 -16.30 13.27
CA GLY A 57 17.80 -16.45 14.33
C GLY A 57 17.72 -17.80 15.05
N VAL A 58 18.19 -17.84 16.29
CA VAL A 58 18.12 -19.04 17.14
C VAL A 58 16.71 -19.17 17.74
N ASP A 59 16.22 -20.41 17.83
CA ASP A 59 14.92 -20.72 18.44
C ASP A 59 14.81 -20.11 19.84
N ASP A 60 13.60 -19.66 20.19
CA ASP A 60 13.23 -19.05 21.46
C ASP A 60 13.87 -17.68 21.79
N GLU A 61 14.97 -17.31 21.11
CA GLU A 61 15.55 -15.97 21.18
C GLU A 61 14.97 -15.04 20.10
N GLY A 62 14.89 -15.55 18.87
CA GLY A 62 14.53 -14.79 17.67
C GLY A 62 15.66 -13.87 17.18
N ALA A 63 15.64 -13.50 15.90
CA ALA A 63 16.65 -12.62 15.31
C ALA A 63 16.52 -11.16 15.77
N ASN A 64 17.54 -10.34 15.50
CA ASN A 64 17.45 -8.89 15.66
C ASN A 64 16.63 -8.21 14.56
N ASN A 65 15.35 -8.58 14.43
CA ASN A 65 14.46 -8.05 13.41
C ASN A 65 13.15 -7.49 14.02
N LEU A 66 12.35 -6.83 13.18
CA LEU A 66 11.09 -6.21 13.59
C LEU A 66 9.99 -7.24 13.91
N VAL A 67 10.07 -8.43 13.29
CA VAL A 67 9.14 -9.55 13.55
C VAL A 67 9.29 -10.03 14.99
N ALA A 68 10.51 -10.34 15.43
CA ALA A 68 10.88 -10.72 16.79
C ALA A 68 10.66 -9.63 17.84
N GLN A 69 10.31 -8.41 17.42
CA GLN A 69 9.91 -7.33 18.32
C GLN A 69 8.40 -7.15 18.41
N ARG A 70 7.61 -7.70 17.48
CA ARG A 70 6.20 -7.27 17.31
C ARG A 70 5.20 -8.38 17.08
N LEU A 71 5.58 -9.46 16.40
CA LEU A 71 4.69 -10.58 16.15
C LEU A 71 4.44 -11.31 17.47
N THR A 72 3.16 -11.49 17.80
CA THR A 72 2.72 -12.07 19.06
C THR A 72 1.51 -12.95 18.80
N GLY A 73 1.29 -13.98 19.61
CA GLY A 73 0.12 -14.82 19.46
C GLY A 73 -0.13 -15.72 20.65
N ILE A 74 -1.27 -16.38 20.62
CA ILE A 74 -1.70 -17.37 21.60
C ILE A 74 -2.05 -18.64 20.84
N LEU A 75 -1.57 -19.78 21.32
CA LEU A 75 -1.89 -21.09 20.79
C LEU A 75 -2.44 -21.96 21.92
N GLU A 76 -3.60 -22.55 21.70
CA GLU A 76 -4.25 -23.51 22.58
C GLU A 76 -3.94 -24.93 22.09
N LEU A 77 -3.25 -25.69 22.93
CA LEU A 77 -2.70 -27.02 22.67
C LEU A 77 -3.26 -28.02 23.71
N ASP A 78 -4.59 -28.15 23.75
CA ASP A 78 -5.30 -28.89 24.81
C ASP A 78 -4.91 -30.38 24.88
N ASP A 79 -4.73 -30.99 23.70
CA ASP A 79 -4.47 -32.41 23.50
C ASP A 79 -2.96 -32.78 23.56
N PHE A 80 -2.07 -31.81 23.81
CA PHE A 80 -0.62 -32.03 23.85
C PHE A 80 -0.13 -32.41 25.26
N GLU A 81 0.95 -33.18 25.31
CA GLU A 81 1.60 -33.52 26.58
C GLU A 81 2.38 -32.32 27.12
N VAL A 82 2.53 -32.25 28.44
CA VAL A 82 3.26 -31.18 29.13
C VAL A 82 4.30 -31.79 30.04
N SER A 83 5.37 -31.04 30.29
CA SER A 83 6.39 -31.41 31.27
C SER A 83 5.79 -31.62 32.67
N HIS A 84 6.49 -32.36 33.52
CA HIS A 84 6.07 -32.60 34.90
C HIS A 84 5.88 -31.27 35.69
N THR A 85 6.74 -30.29 35.43
CA THR A 85 6.68 -28.93 35.99
C THR A 85 5.63 -28.04 35.31
N LYS A 86 5.01 -28.48 34.21
CA LYS A 86 4.01 -27.76 33.42
C LYS A 86 4.50 -26.40 32.90
N ASP A 87 5.77 -26.35 32.53
CA ASP A 87 6.48 -25.18 31.98
C ASP A 87 6.78 -25.33 30.47
N ALA A 88 6.61 -26.52 29.91
CA ALA A 88 6.85 -26.80 28.49
C ALA A 88 5.81 -27.79 27.93
N ILE A 89 5.56 -27.68 26.63
CA ILE A 89 4.84 -28.68 25.85
C ILE A 89 5.85 -29.74 25.42
N LEU A 90 5.52 -31.01 25.61
CA LEU A 90 6.32 -32.13 25.13
C LEU A 90 5.77 -32.54 23.76
N PHE A 91 6.45 -32.09 22.71
CA PHE A 91 6.15 -32.52 21.35
C PHE A 91 6.67 -33.94 21.14
N SER A 92 5.85 -34.79 20.52
CA SER A 92 6.24 -36.14 20.10
C SER A 92 6.47 -36.18 18.60
N ASP A 93 7.33 -37.07 18.14
CA ASP A 93 7.62 -37.29 16.71
C ASP A 93 7.94 -35.98 15.95
N ASN A 94 7.08 -35.62 15.00
CA ASN A 94 7.21 -34.43 14.14
C ASN A 94 6.20 -33.32 14.48
N GLU A 95 5.56 -33.37 15.65
CA GLU A 95 4.49 -32.44 16.03
C GLU A 95 4.94 -30.97 16.05
N GLU A 96 6.15 -30.70 16.54
CA GLU A 96 6.71 -29.35 16.59
C GLU A 96 6.96 -28.80 15.18
N GLU A 97 7.53 -29.63 14.31
CA GLU A 97 7.85 -29.24 12.93
C GLU A 97 6.57 -29.00 12.10
N GLU A 98 5.54 -29.84 12.27
CA GLU A 98 4.24 -29.65 11.62
C GLU A 98 3.53 -28.39 12.13
N LEU A 99 3.59 -28.12 13.43
CA LEU A 99 3.03 -26.92 14.05
C LEU A 99 3.72 -25.67 13.51
N GLU A 100 5.04 -25.68 13.47
CA GLU A 100 5.84 -24.57 12.95
C GLU A 100 5.56 -24.31 11.47
N LYS A 101 5.50 -25.36 10.63
CA LYS A 101 5.18 -25.24 9.20
C LYS A 101 3.80 -24.66 8.97
N TRP A 102 2.79 -25.18 9.67
CA TRP A 102 1.42 -24.69 9.58
C TRP A 102 1.34 -23.24 10.04
N LEU A 103 1.91 -22.92 11.20
CA LEU A 103 1.87 -21.58 11.76
C LEU A 103 2.60 -20.57 10.87
N ALA A 104 3.76 -20.93 10.33
CA ALA A 104 4.52 -20.09 9.41
C ALA A 104 3.70 -19.72 8.16
N LYS A 105 2.94 -20.66 7.61
CA LYS A 105 2.04 -20.42 6.49
C LYS A 105 0.91 -19.47 6.88
N GLU A 106 0.24 -19.73 8.00
CA GLU A 106 -0.92 -18.92 8.41
C GLU A 106 -0.53 -17.49 8.80
N VAL A 107 0.62 -17.29 9.47
CA VAL A 107 1.00 -15.96 9.98
C VAL A 107 1.82 -15.13 8.99
N GLN A 108 2.00 -15.58 7.74
CA GLN A 108 2.85 -14.91 6.75
C GLN A 108 2.44 -13.44 6.54
N ASP A 109 1.16 -13.13 6.35
CA ASP A 109 0.67 -11.76 6.20
C ASP A 109 0.99 -10.88 7.42
N TYR A 110 0.95 -11.46 8.62
CA TYR A 110 1.23 -10.78 9.88
C TYR A 110 2.72 -10.58 10.10
N ARG A 111 3.53 -11.55 9.69
CA ARG A 111 4.99 -11.48 9.67
C ARG A 111 5.43 -10.35 8.74
N ASP A 112 4.89 -10.28 7.53
CA ASP A 112 5.17 -9.23 6.55
C ASP A 112 4.73 -7.86 7.08
N TYR A 113 3.54 -7.78 7.67
CA TYR A 113 3.06 -6.57 8.31
C TYR A 113 3.95 -6.11 9.48
N ALA A 114 4.43 -7.05 10.32
CA ALA A 114 5.33 -6.76 11.42
C ALA A 114 6.70 -6.27 10.93
N ALA A 115 7.23 -6.87 9.86
CA ALA A 115 8.50 -6.50 9.23
C ALA A 115 8.46 -5.10 8.62
N ARG A 116 7.32 -4.68 8.05
CA ARG A 116 7.15 -3.34 7.44
C ARG A 116 7.01 -2.22 8.48
N ARG A 117 6.63 -2.54 9.73
CA ARG A 117 6.32 -1.56 10.78
C ARG A 117 7.56 -1.04 11.53
N ARG A 118 8.34 -0.16 10.89
CA ARG A 118 9.34 0.66 11.62
C ARG A 118 8.62 1.71 12.49
N GLY A 119 9.00 1.82 13.75
CA GLY A 119 8.40 2.79 14.69
C GLY A 119 8.65 4.23 14.23
N GLY A 120 7.64 5.08 14.33
CA GLY A 120 7.64 6.48 13.86
C GLY A 120 8.47 7.44 14.71
N SER A 121 9.78 7.21 14.79
CA SER A 121 10.73 8.21 15.29
C SER A 121 11.92 8.27 14.33
N GLY A 122 11.84 9.18 13.37
CA GLY A 122 12.89 9.44 12.39
C GLY A 122 12.26 9.86 11.08
N GLY A 123 12.38 11.13 10.71
CA GLY A 123 11.81 11.72 9.52
C GLY A 123 12.22 10.98 8.25
N ARG A 124 11.40 10.03 7.82
CA ARG A 124 11.52 9.31 6.56
C ARG A 124 10.15 9.31 5.88
N THR A 125 10.18 9.63 4.59
CA THR A 125 9.10 9.43 3.62
C THR A 125 8.46 8.04 3.79
N GLY A 126 7.13 7.96 3.68
CA GLY A 126 6.39 6.69 3.75
C GLY A 126 5.72 6.33 5.09
N LEU A 127 5.74 7.22 6.09
CA LEU A 127 4.91 7.02 7.29
C LEU A 127 3.43 7.29 6.98
N PRO A 128 2.49 6.43 7.44
CA PRO A 128 1.07 6.73 7.38
C PRO A 128 0.79 8.08 8.05
N TRP A 129 -0.06 8.89 7.44
CA TRP A 129 -0.45 10.18 8.02
C TRP A 129 -1.07 9.97 9.40
N SER A 130 -0.63 10.76 10.38
CA SER A 130 -1.24 10.74 11.70
C SER A 130 -2.62 11.39 11.65
N ARG A 131 -3.56 10.91 12.46
CA ARG A 131 -4.91 11.51 12.56
C ARG A 131 -4.85 13.00 12.88
N ASP A 132 -3.89 13.40 13.72
CA ASP A 132 -3.72 14.79 14.14
C ASP A 132 -3.16 15.66 13.02
N LYS A 133 -2.21 15.16 12.22
CA LYS A 133 -1.71 15.86 11.03
C LYS A 133 -2.82 16.06 10.01
N VAL A 134 -3.62 15.02 9.74
CA VAL A 134 -4.77 15.13 8.82
C VAL A 134 -5.80 16.13 9.35
N ARG A 135 -6.09 16.11 10.66
CA ARG A 135 -7.02 17.06 11.25
C ARG A 135 -6.53 18.49 11.08
N GLN A 136 -5.26 18.75 11.37
CA GLN A 136 -4.67 20.09 11.23
C GLN A 136 -4.76 20.59 9.79
N LEU A 137 -4.36 19.76 8.81
CA LEU A 137 -4.50 20.10 7.38
C LEU A 137 -5.93 20.45 6.98
N LEU A 138 -6.92 19.69 7.46
CA LEU A 138 -8.33 19.97 7.19
C LEU A 138 -8.84 21.24 7.87
N GLU A 139 -8.27 21.58 9.03
CA GLU A 139 -8.61 22.79 9.76
C GLU A 139 -8.07 24.03 9.03
N ASP A 140 -6.84 23.95 8.51
CA ASP A 140 -6.23 24.98 7.67
C ASP A 140 -7.03 25.17 6.36
N MET A 141 -7.45 24.08 5.71
CA MET A 141 -8.27 24.13 4.49
C MET A 141 -9.72 24.55 4.73
N LYS A 142 -10.22 24.51 5.96
CA LYS A 142 -11.63 24.78 6.26
C LYS A 142 -12.02 26.20 5.87
N GLU A 143 -11.13 27.17 6.08
CA GLU A 143 -11.37 28.56 5.75
C GLU A 143 -11.41 28.78 4.24
N GLU A 144 -10.55 28.10 3.48
CA GLU A 144 -10.55 28.11 2.01
C GLU A 144 -11.86 27.54 1.44
N PHE A 145 -12.28 26.35 1.90
CA PHE A 145 -13.46 25.69 1.35
C PHE A 145 -14.79 26.29 1.82
N ALA A 146 -14.79 27.03 2.93
CA ALA A 146 -16.00 27.65 3.48
C ALA A 146 -16.19 29.11 3.05
N ASN A 147 -15.31 29.66 2.21
CA ASN A 147 -15.38 31.04 1.76
C ASN A 147 -16.54 31.26 0.76
N ASP A 148 -16.96 32.52 0.63
CA ASP A 148 -18.11 32.88 -0.21
C ASP A 148 -17.78 32.78 -1.71
N GLU A 149 -16.52 32.98 -2.11
CA GLU A 149 -16.08 32.81 -3.49
C GLU A 149 -16.26 31.36 -3.99
N MET A 150 -15.91 30.36 -3.18
CA MET A 150 -16.09 28.95 -3.47
C MET A 150 -17.58 28.60 -3.60
N ARG A 151 -18.41 29.14 -2.70
CA ARG A 151 -19.87 28.94 -2.75
C ARG A 151 -20.46 29.53 -4.03
N ASP A 152 -20.08 30.75 -4.37
CA ASP A 152 -20.57 31.42 -5.57
C ASP A 152 -20.14 30.66 -6.83
N ARG A 153 -18.88 30.22 -6.90
CA ARG A 153 -18.39 29.40 -8.01
C ARG A 153 -19.17 28.10 -8.16
N LEU A 154 -19.46 27.38 -7.07
CA LEU A 154 -20.24 26.13 -7.12
C LEU A 154 -21.70 26.35 -7.55
N ASN A 155 -22.32 27.44 -7.10
CA ASN A 155 -23.73 27.75 -7.40
C ASN A 155 -23.93 28.30 -8.81
N THR A 156 -22.93 29.00 -9.35
CA THR A 156 -23.00 29.65 -10.67
C THR A 156 -22.30 28.88 -11.78
N ALA A 157 -21.52 27.84 -11.46
CA ALA A 157 -20.83 27.02 -12.45
C ALA A 157 -21.84 26.34 -13.40
N ILE A 158 -21.90 26.85 -14.63
CA ILE A 158 -22.61 26.19 -15.72
C ILE A 158 -21.64 25.22 -16.37
N LEU A 159 -21.84 23.92 -16.14
CA LEU A 159 -21.07 22.89 -16.85
C LEU A 159 -21.59 22.76 -18.29
N PRO A 160 -20.73 22.89 -19.30
CA PRO A 160 -21.12 22.66 -20.68
C PRO A 160 -21.64 21.22 -20.87
N PRO A 161 -22.53 20.98 -21.84
CA PRO A 161 -22.93 19.63 -22.23
C PRO A 161 -21.71 18.75 -22.58
N LEU A 162 -21.77 17.46 -22.22
CA LEU A 162 -20.64 16.53 -22.39
C LEU A 162 -20.12 16.47 -23.84
N ASN A 163 -21.00 16.49 -24.83
CA ASN A 163 -20.63 16.52 -26.24
C ASN A 163 -19.81 17.77 -26.62
N THR A 164 -20.13 18.93 -26.03
CA THR A 164 -19.37 20.16 -26.22
C THR A 164 -17.96 20.04 -25.63
N ILE A 165 -17.84 19.44 -24.45
CA ILE A 165 -16.53 19.18 -23.81
C ILE A 165 -15.70 18.25 -24.69
N LEU A 166 -16.25 17.10 -25.10
CA LEU A 166 -15.54 16.14 -25.96
C LEU A 166 -15.12 16.75 -27.31
N ALA A 167 -15.99 17.55 -27.94
CA ALA A 167 -15.67 18.24 -29.18
C ALA A 167 -14.61 19.35 -29.01
N ASN A 168 -14.55 20.00 -27.83
CA ASN A 168 -13.47 20.93 -27.51
C ASN A 168 -12.15 20.15 -27.35
N ASN A 169 -12.13 19.12 -26.50
CA ASN A 169 -10.95 18.30 -26.26
C ASN A 169 -10.35 17.74 -27.57
N ALA A 170 -11.20 17.25 -28.49
CA ALA A 170 -10.75 16.77 -29.80
C ALA A 170 -10.13 17.88 -30.67
N ARG A 171 -10.70 19.10 -30.64
CA ARG A 171 -10.11 20.26 -31.34
C ARG A 171 -8.77 20.68 -30.73
N GLN A 172 -8.62 20.61 -29.41
CA GLN A 172 -7.34 20.89 -28.76
C GLN A 172 -6.27 19.92 -29.24
N VAL A 173 -6.58 18.62 -29.28
CA VAL A 173 -5.64 17.62 -29.81
C VAL A 173 -5.26 17.91 -31.27
N GLN A 174 -6.21 18.30 -32.12
CA GLN A 174 -5.94 18.64 -33.52
C GLN A 174 -5.09 19.91 -33.69
N ALA A 175 -5.11 20.82 -32.72
CA ALA A 175 -4.35 22.05 -32.75
C ALA A 175 -2.92 21.90 -32.22
N LEU A 176 -2.61 20.78 -31.55
CA LEU A 176 -1.27 20.51 -31.03
C LEU A 176 -0.24 20.47 -32.16
N SER A 177 0.83 21.22 -31.98
CA SER A 177 2.03 21.14 -32.80
C SER A 177 3.01 20.11 -32.21
N GLY A 178 4.01 19.73 -33.01
CA GLY A 178 5.06 18.82 -32.53
C GLY A 178 5.93 19.41 -31.42
N GLU A 179 6.00 20.74 -31.30
CA GLU A 179 6.76 21.43 -30.24
C GLU A 179 6.05 21.40 -28.89
N ASP A 180 4.72 21.25 -28.88
CA ASP A 180 3.92 21.16 -27.66
C ASP A 180 4.06 19.80 -26.97
N LEU A 181 4.54 18.78 -27.68
CA LEU A 181 4.69 17.42 -27.15
C LEU A 181 5.95 17.32 -26.29
N ILE A 182 5.76 17.03 -25.00
CA ILE A 182 6.85 16.94 -24.02
C ILE A 182 7.27 15.49 -23.79
N ALA A 183 6.34 14.55 -23.79
CA ALA A 183 6.64 13.14 -23.55
C ALA A 183 5.61 12.20 -24.19
N GLU A 184 6.09 11.04 -24.60
CA GLU A 184 5.26 9.88 -24.96
C GLU A 184 5.60 8.72 -24.03
N ILE A 185 4.58 8.08 -23.47
CA ILE A 185 4.73 7.01 -22.50
C ILE A 185 3.86 5.83 -22.91
N ASP A 186 4.50 4.73 -23.31
CA ASP A 186 3.82 3.47 -23.58
C ASP A 186 3.47 2.77 -22.27
N ILE A 187 2.17 2.70 -21.97
CA ILE A 187 1.65 2.09 -20.74
C ILE A 187 1.31 0.61 -20.98
N LEU A 188 0.79 0.28 -22.16
CA LEU A 188 0.51 -1.07 -22.62
C LEU A 188 0.89 -1.17 -24.12
N PRO A 189 1.02 -2.37 -24.69
CA PRO A 189 1.28 -2.53 -26.12
C PRO A 189 0.27 -1.84 -27.04
N ASP A 190 -0.94 -1.60 -26.55
CA ASP A 190 -2.06 -0.95 -27.25
C ASP A 190 -2.48 0.39 -26.61
N LEU A 191 -1.67 0.94 -25.69
CA LEU A 191 -1.99 2.17 -24.98
C LEU A 191 -0.76 3.07 -24.75
N THR A 192 -0.80 4.24 -25.39
CA THR A 192 0.21 5.30 -25.24
C THR A 192 -0.42 6.56 -24.64
N VAL A 193 0.29 7.20 -23.72
CA VAL A 193 -0.08 8.51 -23.16
C VAL A 193 0.88 9.56 -23.73
N LYS A 194 0.33 10.56 -24.41
CA LYS A 194 1.06 11.73 -24.92
C LYS A 194 0.82 12.91 -23.99
N VAL A 195 1.89 13.49 -23.47
CA VAL A 195 1.83 14.65 -22.56
C VAL A 195 2.29 15.88 -23.32
N SER A 196 1.42 16.89 -23.38
CA SER A 196 1.69 18.16 -24.03
C SER A 196 1.60 19.32 -23.03
N LEU A 197 2.39 20.35 -23.25
CA LEU A 197 2.39 21.58 -22.46
C LEU A 197 2.10 22.74 -23.40
N GLU A 198 1.01 23.48 -23.14
CA GLU A 198 0.63 24.64 -23.92
C GLU A 198 0.52 25.89 -23.05
N GLU A 199 0.77 27.05 -23.64
CA GLU A 199 0.57 28.36 -23.00
C GLU A 199 -0.75 28.96 -23.49
N ARG A 200 -1.84 28.67 -22.78
CA ARG A 200 -3.18 29.17 -23.12
C ARG A 200 -3.64 30.24 -22.14
N SER A 201 -4.83 30.81 -22.36
CA SER A 201 -5.39 31.76 -21.39
C SER A 201 -5.50 31.12 -20.00
N SER A 202 -5.27 31.90 -18.94
CA SER A 202 -5.46 31.46 -17.55
C SER A 202 -6.90 31.04 -17.22
N HIS A 203 -7.86 31.43 -18.06
CA HIS A 203 -9.28 31.10 -17.92
C HIS A 203 -9.67 29.77 -18.59
N GLU A 204 -8.76 29.17 -19.37
CA GLU A 204 -8.96 27.82 -19.92
C GLU A 204 -8.66 26.75 -18.87
N HIS A 205 -9.17 25.54 -19.07
CA HIS A 205 -9.00 24.46 -18.11
C HIS A 205 -7.52 24.18 -17.79
N TYR A 206 -7.23 23.91 -16.53
CA TYR A 206 -5.88 23.62 -16.03
C TYR A 206 -5.25 22.38 -16.70
N VAL A 207 -6.07 21.37 -17.01
CA VAL A 207 -5.68 20.16 -17.74
C VAL A 207 -6.81 19.70 -18.64
N THR A 208 -6.46 19.22 -19.83
CA THR A 208 -7.38 18.52 -20.73
C THR A 208 -6.94 17.08 -20.88
N ILE A 209 -7.84 16.14 -20.56
CA ILE A 209 -7.65 14.71 -20.82
C ILE A 209 -8.54 14.34 -22.01
N ALA A 210 -7.92 13.92 -23.12
CA ALA A 210 -8.60 13.54 -24.34
C ALA A 210 -8.29 12.09 -24.69
N ALA A 211 -9.25 11.21 -24.40
CA ALA A 211 -9.23 9.81 -24.80
C ALA A 211 -10.00 9.61 -26.11
N GLY A 212 -9.36 9.00 -27.11
CA GLY A 212 -10.05 8.57 -28.35
C GLY A 212 -10.01 9.56 -29.51
N ALA A 213 -9.16 10.59 -29.45
CA ALA A 213 -8.77 11.35 -30.65
C ALA A 213 -8.02 10.43 -31.66
N GLU A 214 -7.15 9.57 -31.12
CA GLU A 214 -6.50 8.48 -31.84
C GLU A 214 -6.79 7.15 -31.12
N PRO A 215 -7.03 6.03 -31.84
CA PRO A 215 -7.18 4.73 -31.22
C PRO A 215 -5.92 4.32 -30.45
N GLY A 216 -6.08 3.97 -29.17
CA GLY A 216 -4.94 3.56 -28.33
C GLY A 216 -4.12 4.73 -27.75
N THR A 217 -4.49 5.99 -28.01
CA THR A 217 -3.79 7.15 -27.46
C THR A 217 -4.66 7.93 -26.48
N ILE A 218 -4.06 8.37 -25.38
CA ILE A 218 -4.61 9.37 -24.47
C ILE A 218 -3.73 10.61 -24.55
N HIS A 219 -4.33 11.78 -24.81
CA HIS A 219 -3.62 13.05 -24.73
C HIS A 219 -3.90 13.72 -23.38
N VAL A 220 -2.83 14.10 -22.69
CA VAL A 220 -2.87 14.90 -21.46
C VAL A 220 -2.23 16.24 -21.77
N ILE A 221 -3.04 17.28 -21.85
CA ILE A 221 -2.60 18.63 -22.25
C ILE A 221 -2.65 19.51 -21.00
N ILE A 222 -1.51 20.03 -20.59
CA ILE A 222 -1.36 20.87 -19.41
C ILE A 222 -1.30 22.34 -19.86
N ASN A 223 -2.17 23.19 -19.29
CA ASN A 223 -2.15 24.63 -19.53
C ASN A 223 -1.16 25.31 -18.57
N ASN A 224 0.04 25.60 -19.04
CA ASN A 224 1.13 26.15 -18.21
C ASN A 224 0.79 27.48 -17.53
N LEU A 225 -0.14 28.27 -18.11
CA LEU A 225 -0.48 29.60 -17.63
C LEU A 225 -1.68 29.63 -16.66
N HIS A 226 -2.24 28.48 -16.28
CA HIS A 226 -3.34 28.44 -15.31
C HIS A 226 -2.88 28.86 -13.91
N GLU A 227 -3.62 29.76 -13.26
CA GLU A 227 -3.23 30.43 -12.00
C GLU A 227 -2.96 29.45 -10.85
N TYR A 228 -3.68 28.31 -10.82
CA TYR A 228 -3.45 27.25 -9.84
C TYR A 228 -1.97 26.81 -9.77
N TYR A 229 -1.28 26.68 -10.91
CA TYR A 229 0.10 26.19 -10.90
C TYR A 229 1.08 27.18 -10.28
N GLN A 230 0.75 28.48 -10.24
CA GLN A 230 1.57 29.50 -9.59
C GLN A 230 1.50 29.40 -8.05
N THR A 231 0.52 28.67 -7.51
CA THR A 231 0.38 28.42 -6.07
C THR A 231 1.20 27.22 -5.58
N LEU A 232 1.72 26.41 -6.50
CA LEU A 232 2.45 25.18 -6.18
C LEU A 232 3.93 25.47 -5.93
N GLU A 233 4.50 24.77 -4.95
CA GLU A 233 5.93 24.81 -4.70
C GLU A 233 6.68 23.91 -5.70
N PRO A 234 7.69 24.42 -6.43
CA PRO A 234 8.50 23.63 -7.35
C PRO A 234 9.11 22.38 -6.69
N GLY A 235 9.13 21.27 -7.43
CA GLY A 235 9.61 19.98 -6.96
C GLY A 235 8.46 19.05 -6.55
N GLY A 236 8.38 18.65 -5.28
CA GLY A 236 7.50 17.56 -4.84
C GLY A 236 6.01 17.77 -5.11
N GLN A 237 5.51 19.01 -5.10
CA GLN A 237 4.10 19.30 -5.40
C GLN A 237 3.80 19.22 -6.90
N TYR A 238 4.72 19.68 -7.75
CA TYR A 238 4.60 19.56 -9.22
C TYR A 238 4.61 18.08 -9.64
N ASP A 239 5.55 17.31 -9.12
CA ASP A 239 5.69 15.88 -9.43
C ASP A 239 4.41 15.13 -9.05
N GLU A 240 3.87 15.39 -7.86
CA GLU A 240 2.64 14.77 -7.40
C GLU A 240 1.44 15.24 -8.24
N CYS A 241 1.35 16.53 -8.57
CA CYS A 241 0.28 17.07 -9.40
C CYS A 241 0.23 16.41 -10.79
N ILE A 242 1.36 16.37 -11.50
CA ILE A 242 1.46 15.73 -12.83
C ILE A 242 1.15 14.23 -12.71
N ARG A 243 1.67 13.56 -11.68
CA ARG A 243 1.40 12.14 -11.42
C ARG A 243 -0.08 11.87 -11.24
N GLN A 244 -0.79 12.72 -10.48
CA GLN A 244 -2.23 12.60 -10.28
C GLN A 244 -2.99 12.73 -11.62
N PHE A 245 -2.59 13.68 -12.50
CA PHE A 245 -3.21 13.83 -13.82
C PHE A 245 -3.02 12.59 -14.70
N LEU A 246 -1.82 12.01 -14.73
CA LEU A 246 -1.55 10.80 -15.49
C LEU A 246 -2.35 9.60 -14.97
N TYR A 247 -2.45 9.45 -13.65
CA TYR A 247 -3.26 8.38 -13.06
C TYR A 247 -4.75 8.57 -13.31
N ASP A 248 -5.26 9.80 -13.25
CA ASP A 248 -6.64 10.10 -13.63
C ASP A 248 -6.89 9.77 -15.10
N ALA A 249 -6.00 10.19 -16.01
CA ALA A 249 -6.12 9.93 -17.43
C ALA A 249 -6.18 8.43 -17.76
N VAL A 250 -5.28 7.64 -17.20
CA VAL A 250 -5.27 6.18 -17.40
C VAL A 250 -6.48 5.52 -16.74
N ALA A 251 -6.86 5.94 -15.53
CA ALA A 251 -8.00 5.39 -14.82
C ALA A 251 -9.32 5.66 -15.56
N GLU A 252 -9.54 6.90 -15.99
CA GLU A 252 -10.70 7.32 -16.78
C GLU A 252 -10.78 6.56 -18.10
N TYR A 253 -9.66 6.44 -18.83
CA TYR A 253 -9.61 5.68 -20.08
C TYR A 253 -10.01 4.22 -19.87
N ARG A 254 -9.41 3.53 -18.89
CA ARG A 254 -9.70 2.11 -18.64
C ARG A 254 -11.15 1.90 -18.22
N VAL A 255 -11.69 2.79 -17.38
CA VAL A 255 -13.10 2.73 -16.98
C VAL A 255 -14.03 3.01 -18.16
N SER A 256 -13.68 3.91 -19.08
CA SER A 256 -14.47 4.18 -20.29
C SER A 256 -14.65 2.97 -21.21
N LYS A 257 -13.71 2.00 -21.17
CA LYS A 257 -13.77 0.76 -21.96
C LYS A 257 -14.63 -0.32 -21.31
N LEU A 258 -15.04 -0.16 -20.06
CA LEU A 258 -15.89 -1.13 -19.37
C LEU A 258 -17.32 -1.05 -19.93
N LYS A 259 -17.95 -2.22 -20.09
CA LYS A 259 -19.35 -2.31 -20.48
C LYS A 259 -20.24 -2.14 -19.25
N GLY A 260 -21.14 -1.15 -19.27
CA GLY A 260 -22.15 -0.96 -18.24
C GLY A 260 -22.23 0.47 -17.71
N LYS A 261 -23.01 0.66 -16.64
CA LYS A 261 -23.17 1.96 -16.00
C LYS A 261 -21.89 2.32 -15.22
N LEU A 262 -21.28 3.43 -15.60
CA LEU A 262 -20.08 3.95 -14.96
C LEU A 262 -20.46 4.86 -13.79
N TRP A 263 -19.73 4.76 -12.69
CA TRP A 263 -19.89 5.61 -11.51
C TRP A 263 -18.54 6.24 -11.15
N PRO A 264 -18.52 7.44 -10.55
CA PRO A 264 -17.26 8.07 -10.11
C PRO A 264 -16.42 7.18 -9.19
N ALA A 265 -17.06 6.30 -8.41
CA ALA A 265 -16.39 5.32 -7.57
C ALA A 265 -15.54 4.32 -8.38
N THR A 266 -15.93 3.98 -9.60
CA THR A 266 -15.20 3.05 -10.47
C THR A 266 -13.86 3.66 -10.91
N VAL A 267 -13.85 4.95 -11.28
CA VAL A 267 -12.62 5.68 -11.63
C VAL A 267 -11.68 5.74 -10.42
N ARG A 268 -12.21 6.11 -9.24
CA ARG A 268 -11.42 6.14 -8.00
C ARG A 268 -10.82 4.78 -7.63
N ARG A 269 -11.57 3.69 -7.82
CA ARG A 269 -11.06 2.34 -7.57
C ARG A 269 -9.94 1.97 -8.54
N MET A 270 -10.09 2.29 -9.83
CA MET A 270 -9.01 2.04 -10.81
C MET A 270 -7.75 2.86 -10.47
N LYS A 271 -7.93 4.13 -10.08
CA LYS A 271 -6.83 4.99 -9.63
C LYS A 271 -6.12 4.43 -8.39
N ASP A 272 -6.86 3.87 -7.42
CA ASP A 272 -6.27 3.21 -6.24
C ASP A 272 -5.32 2.07 -6.63
N GLU A 273 -5.69 1.24 -7.60
CA GLU A 273 -4.81 0.17 -8.11
C GLU A 273 -3.53 0.75 -8.72
N LEU A 274 -3.62 1.85 -9.49
CA LEU A 274 -2.45 2.51 -10.08
C LEU A 274 -1.52 3.12 -9.01
N LEU A 275 -2.09 3.74 -7.97
CA LEU A 275 -1.32 4.34 -6.87
C LEU A 275 -0.52 3.29 -6.08
N ARG A 276 -1.01 2.05 -6.00
CA ARG A 276 -0.29 0.94 -5.36
C ARG A 276 0.93 0.47 -6.15
N VAL A 277 0.97 0.69 -7.47
CA VAL A 277 2.07 0.22 -8.33
C VAL A 277 3.41 0.76 -7.88
N ALA A 278 3.50 2.04 -7.50
CA ALA A 278 4.76 2.63 -7.03
C ALA A 278 5.28 1.97 -5.74
N ALA A 279 4.37 1.63 -4.82
CA ALA A 279 4.71 0.91 -3.60
C ALA A 279 5.19 -0.52 -3.93
N HIS A 280 4.48 -1.23 -4.81
CA HIS A 280 4.87 -2.58 -5.24
C HIS A 280 6.21 -2.60 -6.00
N ARG A 281 6.50 -1.61 -6.85
CA ARG A 281 7.81 -1.51 -7.52
C ARG A 281 8.95 -1.32 -6.53
N ALA A 282 8.77 -0.48 -5.51
CA ALA A 282 9.77 -0.30 -4.47
C ALA A 282 9.98 -1.57 -3.63
N GLU A 283 8.90 -2.31 -3.32
CA GLU A 283 8.97 -3.61 -2.64
C GLU A 283 9.73 -4.65 -3.49
N ASN A 284 9.40 -4.76 -4.79
CA ASN A 284 10.06 -5.70 -5.70
C ASN A 284 11.54 -5.37 -5.93
N ALA A 285 11.89 -4.09 -6.06
CA ALA A 285 13.28 -3.66 -6.22
C ALA A 285 14.11 -3.94 -4.96
N ALA A 286 13.53 -3.72 -3.78
CA ALA A 286 14.19 -4.04 -2.51
C ALA A 286 14.38 -5.55 -2.31
N ALA A 287 13.42 -6.37 -2.76
CA ALA A 287 13.55 -7.82 -2.74
C ALA A 287 14.66 -8.30 -3.70
N ALA A 288 14.72 -7.78 -4.92
CA ALA A 288 15.76 -8.12 -5.89
C ALA A 288 17.18 -7.79 -5.39
N GLN A 289 17.35 -6.65 -4.70
CA GLN A 289 18.64 -6.28 -4.09
C GLN A 289 19.03 -7.23 -2.95
N GLN A 290 18.07 -7.73 -2.18
CA GLN A 290 18.35 -8.73 -1.12
C GLN A 290 18.77 -10.08 -1.71
N ASP A 291 18.16 -10.48 -2.82
CA ASP A 291 18.53 -11.71 -3.52
C ASP A 291 19.94 -11.61 -4.14
N GLU A 292 20.30 -10.47 -4.75
CA GLU A 292 21.66 -10.23 -5.28
C GLU A 292 22.73 -10.17 -4.18
N ASP A 293 22.47 -9.51 -3.06
CA ASP A 293 23.40 -9.46 -1.92
C ASP A 293 23.61 -10.87 -1.31
N SER A 294 22.55 -11.70 -1.27
CA SER A 294 22.66 -13.08 -0.79
C SER A 294 23.45 -13.98 -1.74
N ALA A 295 23.30 -13.81 -3.05
CA ALA A 295 24.02 -14.58 -4.05
C ALA A 295 25.52 -14.23 -4.11
N THR A 296 25.88 -12.98 -3.82
CA THR A 296 27.28 -12.54 -3.82
C THR A 296 28.04 -13.03 -2.58
N THR A 297 27.32 -13.27 -1.47
CA THR A 297 27.93 -13.76 -0.22
C THR A 297 28.27 -15.25 -0.28
N ASP A 298 27.55 -16.02 -1.11
CA ASP A 298 27.79 -17.46 -1.29
C ASP A 298 28.97 -17.77 -2.25
N ASP A 299 29.42 -16.81 -3.07
CA ASP A 299 30.53 -16.99 -4.02
C ASP A 299 31.92 -16.66 -3.43
N ASP A 300 31.99 -15.98 -2.27
CA ASP A 300 33.25 -15.62 -1.58
C ASP A 300 33.72 -16.69 -0.56
N ASP A 301 32.97 -17.79 -0.37
CA ASP A 301 33.25 -18.85 0.60
C ASP A 301 33.69 -20.20 -0.04
N ILE A 302 34.21 -20.19 -1.29
CA ILE A 302 34.79 -21.36 -1.98
C ILE A 302 36.31 -21.24 -2.19
#